data_AF-A0A0S7ZME5-F1
#
_entry.id   AF-A0A0S7ZME5-F1
#
_cell.length_a   1.000
_cell.length_b   1.000
_cell.length_c   1.000
_cell.angle_alpha   90.00
_cell.angle_beta   90.00
_cell.angle_gamma   90.00
#
_symmetry.space_group_name_H-M   'P 1'
#
loop_
_entity.id
_entity.type
_entity.pdbx_description
1 polymer ?
#
loop_
_entity_poly.entity_id
_entity_poly.type
_entity_poly.pdbx_seq_one_letter_code
_entity_poly.pdbx_strand_id
1 'polypeptide(L)'
;MEANMSKPRLFEQVRDQMRLHHYSLRTEETYLHWIKRYILFHGKRHPAEMGEQEITAFLTHLAVDKNVAGATQNQALAAVLFLYKKVLNQELEWMDDIVRARQSVRIPEVMSPQKVMALLHDLK
;
A
#
# COMPACT_ATOMS: atom_id res chain seq x y z
N MET A 1 -35.36 22.03 5.14
CA MET A 1 -34.23 21.79 4.21
C MET A 1 -33.18 21.00 4.97
N GLU A 2 -33.35 19.68 5.06
CA GLU A 2 -32.32 18.81 5.60
C GLU A 2 -31.35 18.50 4.45
N ALA A 3 -30.14 19.05 4.54
CA ALA A 3 -29.08 18.69 3.62
C ALA A 3 -28.87 17.18 3.73
N ASN A 4 -29.10 16.47 2.63
CA ASN A 4 -28.83 15.05 2.50
C ASN A 4 -27.32 14.82 2.71
N MET A 5 -26.90 14.65 3.96
CA MET A 5 -25.53 14.31 4.36
C MET A 5 -25.26 12.86 3.95
N SER A 6 -25.19 12.63 2.64
CA SER A 6 -24.70 11.37 2.08
C SER A 6 -23.32 11.15 2.66
N LYS A 7 -23.12 10.02 3.34
CA LYS A 7 -21.80 9.63 3.84
C LYS A 7 -20.76 9.81 2.71
N PRO A 8 -19.64 10.49 2.95
CA PRO A 8 -18.64 10.73 1.92
C PRO A 8 -18.17 9.39 1.34
N ARG A 9 -17.97 9.36 0.02
CA ARG A 9 -17.55 8.12 -0.67
C ARG A 9 -16.20 7.69 -0.12
N LEU A 10 -15.93 6.39 -0.04
CA LEU A 10 -14.69 5.86 0.55
C LEU A 10 -13.41 6.56 0.03
N PHE A 11 -13.33 6.81 -1.28
CA PHE A 11 -12.18 7.51 -1.87
C PHE A 11 -12.10 8.99 -1.48
N GLU A 12 -13.22 9.67 -1.23
CA GLU A 12 -13.23 11.04 -0.70
C GLU A 12 -12.69 11.03 0.74
N GLN A 13 -13.15 10.09 1.58
CA GLN A 13 -12.64 9.92 2.95
C GLN A 13 -11.13 9.65 2.97
N VAL A 14 -10.62 8.81 2.06
CA VAL A 14 -9.18 8.56 1.92
C VAL A 14 -8.44 9.86 1.59
N ARG A 15 -8.92 10.64 0.63
CA ARG A 15 -8.29 11.92 0.25
C ARG A 15 -8.27 12.90 1.42
N ASP A 16 -9.39 13.04 2.12
CA ASP A 16 -9.50 13.96 3.24
C ASP A 16 -8.51 13.58 4.35
N GLN A 17 -8.43 12.28 4.69
CA GLN A 17 -7.46 11.79 5.68
C GLN A 17 -6.01 11.99 5.21
N MET A 18 -5.70 11.76 3.93
CA MET A 18 -4.34 11.95 3.43
C MET A 18 -3.91 13.41 3.47
N ARG A 19 -4.82 14.32 3.12
CA ARG A 19 -4.57 15.77 3.18
C ARG A 19 -4.47 16.28 4.61
N LEU A 20 -5.30 15.76 5.51
CA LEU A 20 -5.20 16.04 6.95
C LEU A 20 -3.84 15.63 7.51
N HIS A 21 -3.30 14.50 7.05
CA HIS A 21 -1.97 14.02 7.40
C HIS A 21 -0.83 14.61 6.55
N HIS A 22 -1.10 15.66 5.76
CA HIS A 22 -0.12 16.39 4.94
C HIS A 22 0.66 15.52 3.95
N TYR A 23 0.06 14.42 3.46
CA TYR A 23 0.65 13.67 2.37
C TYR A 23 0.67 14.48 1.08
N SER A 24 1.69 14.26 0.25
CA SER A 24 1.75 14.86 -1.08
C SER A 24 0.63 14.33 -1.99
N LEU A 25 0.19 15.13 -2.96
CA LEU A 25 -0.78 14.70 -3.97
C LEU A 25 -0.32 13.45 -4.75
N ARG A 26 0.98 13.31 -4.98
CA ARG A 26 1.55 12.12 -5.63
C ARG A 26 1.39 10.86 -4.76
N THR A 27 1.56 11.00 -3.45
CA THR A 27 1.31 9.92 -2.50
C THR A 27 -0.18 9.58 -2.46
N GLU A 28 -1.04 10.61 -2.48
CA GLU A 28 -2.51 10.45 -2.57
C GLU A 28 -2.91 9.59 -3.77
N GLU A 29 -2.45 9.94 -4.97
CA GLU A 29 -2.72 9.17 -6.20
C GLU A 29 -2.24 7.72 -6.10
N THR A 30 -1.05 7.52 -5.54
CA THR A 30 -0.46 6.18 -5.36
C THR A 30 -1.31 5.34 -4.40
N TYR A 31 -1.77 5.93 -3.30
CA TYR A 31 -2.57 5.23 -2.30
C TYR A 31 -3.95 4.90 -2.84
N LEU A 32 -4.62 5.86 -3.49
CA LEU A 32 -5.91 5.61 -4.14
C LEU A 32 -5.80 4.52 -5.21
N HIS A 33 -4.72 4.48 -5.98
CA HIS A 33 -4.45 3.42 -6.96
C HIS A 33 -4.38 2.05 -6.29
N TRP A 34 -3.60 1.90 -5.22
CA TRP A 34 -3.46 0.62 -4.52
C TRP A 34 -4.74 0.18 -3.81
N ILE A 35 -5.43 1.10 -3.15
CA ILE A 35 -6.73 0.84 -2.50
C ILE A 35 -7.76 0.39 -3.54
N LYS A 36 -7.83 1.05 -4.70
CA LYS A 36 -8.70 0.62 -5.80
C LYS A 36 -8.37 -0.78 -6.28
N ARG A 37 -7.08 -1.10 -6.46
CA ARG A 37 -6.65 -2.45 -6.89
C ARG A 37 -6.99 -3.52 -5.86
N TYR A 38 -6.79 -3.23 -4.57
CA TYR A 38 -7.17 -4.11 -3.47
C TYR A 38 -8.68 -4.43 -3.50
N ILE A 39 -9.52 -3.39 -3.61
CA ILE A 39 -10.98 -3.56 -3.67
C ILE A 39 -11.41 -4.35 -4.92
N LEU A 40 -10.80 -4.08 -6.07
CA LEU A 40 -11.12 -4.79 -7.31
C LEU A 40 -10.68 -6.25 -7.28
N PHE A 41 -9.53 -6.55 -6.66
CA PHE A 41 -9.05 -7.92 -6.48
C PHE A 41 -10.03 -8.75 -5.65
N HIS A 42 -10.68 -8.14 -4.65
CA HIS A 42 -11.70 -8.77 -3.82
C HIS A 42 -13.14 -8.60 -4.34
N GLY A 43 -13.31 -8.38 -5.64
CA GLY A 43 -14.64 -8.37 -6.27
C GLY A 43 -15.54 -7.20 -5.84
N LYS A 44 -14.96 -6.05 -5.50
CA LYS A 44 -15.67 -4.86 -4.99
C LYS A 44 -16.31 -5.04 -3.60
N ARG A 45 -15.88 -6.04 -2.83
CA ARG A 45 -16.21 -6.15 -1.41
C ARG A 45 -15.73 -4.91 -0.66
N HIS A 46 -16.52 -4.47 0.32
CA HIS A 46 -16.17 -3.28 1.09
C HIS A 46 -15.00 -3.59 2.06
N PRO A 47 -13.94 -2.77 2.13
CA PRO A 47 -12.77 -3.04 3.01
C PRO A 47 -13.08 -3.26 4.49
N ALA A 48 -14.16 -2.66 5.00
CA ALA A 48 -14.58 -2.90 6.39
C ALA A 48 -15.04 -4.34 6.69
N GLU A 49 -15.36 -5.13 5.65
CA GLU A 49 -15.77 -6.55 5.74
C GLU A 49 -14.60 -7.51 5.46
N MET A 50 -13.38 -6.97 5.36
CA MET A 50 -12.18 -7.68 4.97
C MET A 50 -11.08 -7.44 6.01
N GLY A 51 -10.15 -8.37 6.14
CA GLY A 51 -9.09 -8.27 7.15
C GLY A 51 -7.80 -8.95 6.71
N GLU A 52 -7.17 -9.65 7.66
CA GLU A 52 -5.86 -10.27 7.48
C GLU A 52 -5.74 -11.15 6.25
N GLN A 53 -6.73 -12.02 6.07
CA GLN A 53 -6.72 -13.01 5.00
C GLN A 53 -6.76 -12.33 3.64
N GLU A 54 -7.61 -11.32 3.47
CA GLU A 54 -7.71 -10.55 2.24
C GLU A 54 -6.48 -9.71 1.95
N ILE A 55 -5.89 -9.10 2.98
CA ILE A 55 -4.67 -8.31 2.84
C ILE A 55 -3.51 -9.23 2.43
N THR A 56 -3.36 -10.37 3.10
CA THR A 56 -2.32 -11.36 2.80
C THR A 56 -2.48 -11.94 1.40
N ALA A 57 -3.70 -12.35 1.02
CA ALA A 57 -3.99 -12.87 -0.31
C ALA A 57 -3.65 -11.85 -1.41
N PHE A 58 -4.00 -10.58 -1.21
CA PHE A 58 -3.67 -9.52 -2.17
C PHE A 58 -2.15 -9.31 -2.30
N LEU A 59 -1.41 -9.26 -1.19
CA LEU A 59 0.03 -9.07 -1.22
C LEU A 59 0.77 -10.27 -1.82
N THR A 60 0.29 -11.49 -1.57
CA THR A 60 0.79 -12.71 -2.20
C THR A 60 0.53 -12.70 -3.71
N HIS A 61 -0.67 -12.32 -4.14
CA HIS A 61 -0.98 -12.16 -5.57
C HIS A 61 -0.02 -11.16 -6.25
N LEU A 62 0.29 -10.04 -5.58
CA LEU A 62 1.25 -9.09 -6.12
C LEU A 62 2.66 -9.68 -6.26
N ALA A 63 3.11 -10.46 -5.29
CA ALA A 63 4.45 -11.05 -5.29
C ALA A 63 4.58 -12.23 -6.26
N VAL A 64 3.59 -13.12 -6.32
CA VAL A 64 3.68 -14.38 -7.06
C VAL A 64 3.15 -14.22 -8.48
N ASP A 65 1.93 -13.72 -8.65
CA ASP A 65 1.27 -13.68 -9.96
C ASP A 65 1.67 -12.43 -10.78
N LYS A 66 1.92 -11.31 -10.09
CA LYS A 66 2.33 -10.05 -10.74
C LYS A 66 3.84 -9.80 -10.67
N ASN A 67 4.59 -10.63 -9.92
CA ASN A 67 6.04 -10.56 -9.76
C ASN A 67 6.55 -9.12 -9.51
N VAL A 68 5.84 -8.36 -8.66
CA VAL A 68 6.21 -6.96 -8.42
C VAL A 68 7.43 -6.88 -7.51
N ALA A 69 8.26 -5.85 -7.70
CA ALA A 69 9.38 -5.58 -6.82
C ALA A 69 8.94 -5.36 -5.36
N GLY A 70 9.81 -5.69 -4.40
CA GLY A 70 9.51 -5.55 -2.97
C GLY A 70 9.10 -4.12 -2.57
N ALA A 71 9.74 -3.11 -3.15
CA ALA A 71 9.38 -1.70 -2.93
C ALA A 71 7.95 -1.38 -3.40
N THR A 72 7.50 -1.97 -4.51
CA THR A 72 6.14 -1.81 -5.03
C THR A 72 5.11 -2.47 -4.10
N GLN A 73 5.40 -3.68 -3.61
CA GLN A 73 4.56 -4.34 -2.61
C GLN A 73 4.58 -3.58 -1.25
N ASN A 74 5.66 -2.87 -0.91
CA ASN A 74 5.70 -1.98 0.27
C ASN A 74 4.73 -0.80 0.13
N GLN A 75 4.66 -0.19 -1.05
CA GLN A 75 3.71 0.90 -1.31
C GLN A 75 2.26 0.40 -1.26
N ALA A 76 1.99 -0.78 -1.83
CA ALA A 76 0.67 -1.41 -1.77
C ALA A 76 0.24 -1.69 -0.32
N LEU A 77 1.12 -2.32 0.47
CA LEU A 77 0.89 -2.57 1.89
C LEU A 77 0.62 -1.25 2.63
N ALA A 78 1.49 -0.25 2.51
CA ALA A 78 1.35 1.03 3.21
C ALA A 78 0.01 1.73 2.91
N ALA A 79 -0.44 1.69 1.66
CA ALA A 79 -1.75 2.25 1.26
C ALA A 79 -2.92 1.50 1.92
N VAL A 80 -2.85 0.17 1.97
CA VAL A 80 -3.87 -0.65 2.64
C VAL A 80 -3.84 -0.41 4.15
N LEU A 81 -2.68 -0.33 4.78
CA LEU A 81 -2.60 -0.05 6.22
C LEU A 81 -3.13 1.33 6.57
N PHE A 82 -2.87 2.33 5.72
CA PHE A 82 -3.42 3.66 5.87
C PHE A 82 -4.96 3.63 5.82
N LEU A 83 -5.54 2.90 4.86
CA LEU A 83 -6.99 2.73 4.75
C LEU A 83 -7.59 2.20 6.06
N TYR A 84 -7.06 1.10 6.62
CA TYR A 84 -7.59 0.52 7.85
C TYR A 84 -7.37 1.43 9.07
N LYS A 85 -6.14 1.92 9.28
CA LYS A 85 -5.77 2.69 10.47
C LYS A 85 -6.34 4.10 10.51
N LYS A 86 -6.38 4.80 9.37
CA LYS A 86 -6.69 6.24 9.31
C LYS A 86 -8.08 6.55 8.76
N VAL A 87 -8.62 5.67 7.92
CA VAL A 87 -9.93 5.91 7.30
C VAL A 87 -11.02 5.09 7.97
N LEU A 88 -10.77 3.80 8.22
CA LEU A 88 -11.75 2.90 8.85
C LEU A 88 -11.65 2.87 10.38
N ASN A 89 -10.57 3.44 10.96
CA ASN A 89 -10.28 3.38 12.39
C ASN A 89 -10.32 1.94 12.95
N GLN A 90 -9.88 0.97 12.16
CA GLN A 90 -9.76 -0.42 12.56
C GLN A 90 -8.31 -0.72 12.91
N GLU A 91 -8.08 -1.14 14.15
CA GLU A 91 -6.80 -1.67 14.57
C GLU A 91 -6.67 -3.11 14.04
N LEU A 92 -5.51 -3.39 13.44
CA LEU A 92 -5.16 -4.72 12.93
C LEU A 92 -4.07 -5.26 13.86
N GLU A 93 -4.47 -5.92 14.96
CA GLU A 93 -3.56 -6.40 16.01
C GLU A 93 -2.50 -7.38 15.48
N TRP A 94 -2.87 -8.24 14.52
CA TRP A 94 -2.00 -9.20 13.82
C TRP A 94 -0.94 -8.55 12.90
N MET A 95 -1.01 -7.23 12.70
CA MET A 95 -0.25 -6.55 11.67
C MET A 95 1.17 -6.18 12.10
N ASP A 96 1.43 -6.09 13.40
CA ASP A 96 2.78 -5.85 13.93
C ASP A 96 3.73 -6.98 13.54
N ASP A 97 3.24 -8.21 13.45
CA ASP A 97 4.03 -9.38 13.09
C ASP A 97 4.41 -9.37 11.59
N ILE A 98 3.51 -8.92 10.71
CA ILE A 98 3.78 -8.83 9.27
C ILE A 98 4.75 -7.69 8.95
N VAL A 99 4.59 -6.52 9.59
CA VAL A 99 5.51 -5.40 9.40
C VAL A 99 6.91 -5.75 9.93
N ARG A 100 6.99 -6.43 11.09
CA ARG A 100 8.26 -6.91 11.67
C ARG A 100 8.93 -7.97 10.82
N ALA A 101 8.20 -8.98 10.36
CA ALA A 101 8.72 -10.03 9.48
C ALA A 101 9.28 -9.48 8.15
N ARG A 102 8.77 -8.34 7.69
CA ARG A 102 9.26 -7.67 6.48
C ARG A 102 10.45 -6.73 6.74
N GLN A 103 10.55 -6.15 7.93
CA GLN A 103 11.73 -5.40 8.36
C GLN A 103 12.95 -6.31 8.58
N SER A 104 12.75 -7.58 8.97
CA SER A 104 13.83 -8.54 9.22
C SER A 104 14.50 -9.11 7.97
N VAL A 105 14.07 -8.75 6.76
CA VAL A 105 14.74 -9.11 5.49
C VAL A 105 15.21 -7.85 4.75
N ARG A 106 16.12 -7.10 5.39
CA ARG A 106 17.02 -6.19 4.67
C ARG A 106 18.41 -6.79 4.68
N ILE A 107 18.66 -7.75 3.79
CA ILE A 107 20.03 -7.93 3.32
C ILE A 107 20.27 -6.73 2.42
N PRO A 108 21.25 -5.85 2.73
CA PRO A 108 21.57 -4.75 1.84
C PRO A 108 22.02 -5.35 0.51
N GLU A 109 21.24 -5.18 -0.55
CA GLU A 109 21.72 -5.37 -1.91
C GLU A 109 22.69 -4.22 -2.19
N VAL A 110 23.90 -4.31 -1.65
CA VAL A 110 25.03 -3.54 -2.18
C VAL A 110 25.14 -3.93 -3.64
N MET A 111 25.09 -2.94 -4.54
CA MET A 111 25.50 -3.10 -5.93
C MET A 111 26.81 -3.91 -5.93
N SER A 112 26.81 -5.07 -6.57
CA SER A 112 28.05 -5.83 -6.72
C SER A 112 29.09 -4.93 -7.41
N PRO A 113 30.38 -4.98 -7.04
CA PRO A 113 31.44 -4.14 -7.63
C PRO A 113 31.45 -4.17 -9.17
N GLN A 114 30.99 -5.28 -9.75
CA GLN A 114 30.83 -5.49 -11.19
C GLN A 114 29.86 -4.48 -11.83
N LYS A 115 28.78 -4.12 -11.13
CA LYS A 115 27.73 -3.21 -11.64
C LYS A 115 28.16 -1.74 -11.57
N VAL A 116 29.03 -1.38 -10.63
CA VAL A 116 29.66 -0.05 -10.55
C VAL A 116 30.67 0.13 -11.69
N MET A 117 31.50 -0.89 -11.98
CA MET A 117 32.48 -0.84 -13.06
C MET A 117 31.83 -0.72 -14.45
N ALA A 118 30.69 -1.37 -14.68
CA ALA A 118 29.94 -1.24 -15.92
C ALA A 118 29.37 0.17 -16.12
N LEU A 119 28.88 0.82 -15.06
CA LEU A 119 28.35 2.19 -15.11
C LEU A 119 29.45 3.24 -15.33
N LEU A 120 30.66 3.02 -14.81
CA LEU A 120 31.80 3.91 -15.03
C LEU A 120 32.39 3.78 -16.45
N HIS A 121 32.12 2.69 -17.15
CA HIS A 121 32.61 2.49 -18.52
C HIS A 121 31.75 3.22 -19.58
N ASP A 122 30.48 3.50 -19.29
CA ASP A 122 29.54 4.16 -20.19
C ASP A 122 29.51 5.70 -20.04
N LEU A 123 30.32 6.24 -19.11
CA LEU A 123 30.59 7.67 -19.00
C LEU A 123 31.94 7.97 -19.67
N LYS A 124 31.97 7.88 -21.01
CA LYS A 124 33.06 8.41 -21.85
C LYS A 124 32.48 9.33 -22.92
#